data_AF-A0A7W5VB23-F1
#
_entry.id   AF-A0A7W5VB23-F1
#
_cell.length_a   1.000
_cell.length_b   1.000
_cell.length_c   1.000
_cell.angle_alpha   90.00
_cell.angle_beta   90.00
_cell.angle_gamma   90.00
#
_symmetry.space_group_name_H-M   'P 1'
#
loop_
_entity.id
_entity.type
_entity.pdbx_description
1 polymer ?
#
loop_
_entity_poly.entity_id
_entity_poly.type
_entity_poly.pdbx_seq_one_letter_code
_entity_poly.pdbx_strand_id
1 'polypeptide(L)'
;MDTPGEERWLSALRDRAAGLAFPEWQPRDDDWTSLHTSFDEEGAPLTEVAVYRGHERIHFRRYTGEDLTAFWIRLVNQISE
;
A
#
# COMPACT_ATOMS: atom_id res chain seq x y z
N MET A 1 9.93 3.78 19.13
CA MET A 1 9.53 5.20 19.17
C MET A 1 9.93 5.72 17.81
N ASP A 2 9.02 5.62 16.84
CA ASP A 2 9.31 5.98 15.45
C ASP A 2 9.63 7.48 15.40
N THR A 3 10.64 7.83 14.62
CA THR A 3 10.99 9.24 14.46
C THR A 3 9.93 9.93 13.58
N PRO A 4 9.58 11.20 13.82
CA PRO A 4 8.58 11.91 13.02
C PRO A 4 8.86 11.99 11.51
N GLY A 5 10.09 11.65 11.08
CA GLY A 5 10.45 11.50 9.67
C GLY A 5 10.00 10.15 9.09
N GLU A 6 10.14 9.07 9.84
CA GLU A 6 9.74 7.72 9.43
C GLU A 6 8.22 7.60 9.29
N GLU A 7 7.45 8.16 10.22
CA GLU A 7 5.98 8.16 10.13
C GLU A 7 5.46 8.89 8.89
N ARG A 8 6.06 10.04 8.56
CA ARG A 8 5.70 10.81 7.35
C ARG A 8 6.11 10.07 6.07
N TRP A 9 7.28 9.46 6.08
CA TRP A 9 7.74 8.65 4.94
C TRP A 9 6.86 7.41 4.72
N LEU A 10 6.48 6.72 5.80
CA LEU A 10 5.56 5.57 5.74
C LEU A 10 4.16 5.97 5.28
N SER A 11 3.66 7.15 5.69
CA SER A 11 2.39 7.69 5.20
C SER A 11 2.45 7.94 3.69
N ALA A 12 3.49 8.63 3.21
CA ALA A 12 3.67 8.91 1.79
C ALA A 12 3.81 7.63 0.96
N LEU A 13 4.53 6.62 1.46
CA LEU A 13 4.63 5.30 0.84
C LEU A 13 3.27 4.61 0.70
N ARG A 14 2.45 4.66 1.76
CA ARG A 14 1.08 4.09 1.76
C ARG A 14 0.19 4.81 0.76
N ASP A 15 0.18 6.14 0.75
CA ASP A 15 -0.64 6.92 -0.19
C ASP A 15 -0.24 6.65 -1.64
N ARG A 16 1.06 6.53 -1.91
CA ARG A 16 1.57 6.16 -3.24
C ARG A 16 1.18 4.74 -3.64
N ALA A 17 1.24 3.79 -2.70
CA ALA A 17 0.79 2.43 -2.91
C ALA A 17 -0.71 2.35 -3.25
N ALA A 18 -1.56 3.11 -2.54
CA ALA A 18 -2.98 3.16 -2.86
C ALA A 18 -3.26 3.82 -4.21
N GLY A 19 -2.56 4.90 -4.57
CA GLY A 19 -2.70 5.51 -5.90
C GLY A 19 -2.30 4.56 -7.04
N LEU A 20 -1.29 3.71 -6.84
CA LEU A 20 -0.92 2.66 -7.79
C LEU A 20 -1.94 1.52 -7.85
N ALA A 21 -2.47 1.10 -6.70
CA ALA A 21 -3.42 0.01 -6.63
C ALA A 21 -4.81 0.42 -7.15
N PHE A 22 -5.22 1.67 -6.93
CA PHE A 22 -6.56 2.16 -7.21
C PHE A 22 -6.49 3.52 -7.94
N PRO A 23 -6.16 3.56 -9.25
CA PRO A 23 -5.97 4.81 -9.99
C PRO A 23 -7.22 5.70 -10.08
N GLU A 24 -8.41 5.11 -9.93
CA GLU A 24 -9.70 5.82 -9.96
C GLU A 24 -10.15 6.29 -8.57
N TRP A 25 -9.46 5.88 -7.50
CA TRP A 25 -9.78 6.31 -6.14
C TRP A 25 -9.39 7.78 -5.96
N GLN A 26 -10.33 8.55 -5.42
CA GLN A 26 -10.12 9.95 -5.06
C GLN A 26 -10.01 10.01 -3.52
N PRO A 27 -8.81 10.30 -2.99
CA PRO A 27 -8.59 10.35 -1.54
C PRO A 27 -9.50 11.35 -0.85
N ARG A 28 -9.93 11.00 0.37
CA ARG A 28 -10.67 11.87 1.28
C ARG A 28 -9.95 11.98 2.61
N ASP A 29 -10.25 13.02 3.37
CA ASP A 29 -9.61 13.29 4.67
C ASP A 29 -9.85 12.18 5.71
N ASP A 30 -10.93 11.42 5.58
CA ASP A 30 -11.30 10.29 6.45
C ASP A 30 -10.83 8.93 5.93
N ASP A 31 -10.18 8.91 4.75
CA ASP A 31 -9.63 7.69 4.18
C ASP A 31 -8.24 7.42 4.78
N TRP A 32 -7.95 6.16 5.09
CA TRP A 32 -6.60 5.73 5.47
C TRP A 32 -6.18 4.47 4.73
N THR A 33 -4.89 4.43 4.37
CA THR A 33 -4.33 3.33 3.58
C THR A 33 -3.53 2.37 4.47
N SER A 34 -3.78 1.07 4.28
CA SER A 34 -2.93 0.00 4.78
C SER A 34 -2.10 -0.59 3.65
N LEU A 35 -0.79 -0.71 3.90
CA LEU A 35 0.16 -1.44 3.06
C LEU A 35 0.82 -2.49 3.96
N HIS A 36 0.56 -3.76 3.69
CA HIS A 36 1.04 -4.86 4.51
C HIS A 36 1.73 -5.92 3.64
N THR A 37 2.91 -6.37 4.05
CA THR A 37 3.64 -7.45 3.39
C THR A 37 3.79 -8.61 4.38
N SER A 38 3.46 -9.81 3.93
CA SER A 38 3.50 -11.04 4.72
C SER A 38 3.80 -12.24 3.84
N PHE A 39 3.68 -13.44 4.41
CA PHE A 39 3.74 -14.71 3.69
C PHE A 39 2.38 -15.41 3.86
N ASP A 40 1.93 -16.12 2.83
CA ASP A 40 0.75 -16.98 2.96
C ASP A 40 1.06 -18.29 3.69
N GLU A 41 0.04 -19.15 3.80
CA GLU A 41 0.12 -20.44 4.49
C GLU A 41 1.15 -21.39 3.86
N GLU A 42 1.46 -21.21 2.57
CA GLU A 42 2.47 -21.99 1.84
C GLU A 42 3.87 -21.36 1.91
N GLY A 43 3.99 -20.21 2.56
CA GLY A 43 5.25 -19.47 2.69
C GLY A 43 5.58 -18.59 1.48
N ALA A 44 4.64 -18.38 0.56
CA ALA A 44 4.85 -17.48 -0.58
C ALA A 44 4.61 -16.02 -0.16
N PRO A 45 5.48 -15.07 -0.59
CA PRO A 45 5.34 -13.67 -0.22
C PRO A 45 4.12 -13.04 -0.88
N LEU A 46 3.44 -12.18 -0.12
CA LEU A 46 2.29 -11.40 -0.58
C LEU A 46 2.36 -9.97 -0.05
N THR A 47 1.72 -9.05 -0.77
CA THR A 47 1.51 -7.67 -0.35
C THR A 47 0.05 -7.30 -0.54
N GLU A 48 -0.54 -6.72 0.49
CA GLU A 48 -1.92 -6.26 0.50
C GLU A 48 -1.95 -4.74 0.59
N VAL A 49 -2.76 -4.13 -0.27
CA VAL A 49 -3.09 -2.72 -0.24
C VAL A 49 -4.58 -2.59 0.02
N ALA A 50 -4.94 -1.85 1.05
CA ALA A 50 -6.32 -1.61 1.42
C ALA A 50 -6.55 -0.13 1.71
N VAL A 51 -7.69 0.40 1.28
CA VAL A 51 -8.15 1.74 1.70
C VAL A 51 -9.39 1.55 2.54
N TYR A 52 -9.43 2.26 3.66
CA TYR A 52 -10.54 2.27 4.58
C TYR A 52 -11.12 3.67 4.68
N ARG A 53 -12.43 3.76 4.87
CA ARG A 53 -13.14 4.98 5.25
C ARG A 53 -13.78 4.77 6.62
N GLY A 54 -13.28 5.45 7.64
CA GLY A 54 -13.60 5.11 9.02
C GLY A 54 -13.22 3.65 9.35
N HIS A 55 -14.23 2.81 9.63
CA HIS A 55 -14.04 1.38 9.92
C HIS A 55 -14.36 0.43 8.75
N GLU A 56 -14.75 0.97 7.59
CA GLU A 56 -15.13 0.18 6.42
C GLU A 56 -13.98 0.08 5.43
N ARG A 57 -13.69 -1.12 4.92
CA ARG A 57 -12.72 -1.32 3.84
C ARG A 57 -13.39 -1.08 2.48
N ILE A 58 -13.04 0.03 1.83
CA ILE A 58 -13.64 0.45 0.55
C ILE A 58 -12.87 -0.08 -0.67
N HIS A 59 -11.56 -0.30 -0.53
CA HIS A 59 -10.73 -0.90 -1.58
C HIS A 59 -9.79 -1.95 -1.00
N PHE A 60 -9.54 -3.01 -1.76
CA PHE A 60 -8.61 -4.06 -1.39
C PHE A 60 -8.00 -4.69 -2.64
N ARG A 61 -6.69 -4.89 -2.60
CA ARG A 61 -5.97 -5.67 -3.61
C ARG A 61 -4.83 -6.41 -2.94
N ARG A 62 -4.68 -7.67 -3.31
CA ARG A 62 -3.56 -8.53 -2.94
C ARG A 62 -2.69 -8.77 -4.17
N TYR A 63 -1.39 -8.68 -3.98
CA TYR A 63 -0.36 -8.95 -4.96
C TYR A 63 0.45 -10.17 -4.52
N THR A 64 0.71 -11.07 -5.46
CA THR A 64 1.50 -12.30 -5.25
C THR A 64 2.38 -12.55 -6.48
N GLY A 65 3.43 -13.35 -6.34
CA GLY A 65 4.25 -13.79 -7.48
C GLY A 65 4.82 -12.63 -8.31
N GLU A 66 4.63 -12.69 -9.63
CA GLU A 66 5.13 -11.66 -10.56
C GLU A 66 4.45 -10.31 -10.36
N ASP A 67 3.15 -10.29 -10.05
CA ASP A 67 2.40 -9.06 -9.79
C ASP A 67 2.90 -8.33 -8.55
N LEU A 68 3.33 -9.07 -7.52
CA LEU A 68 3.99 -8.51 -6.33
C LEU A 68 5.31 -7.83 -6.70
N THR A 69 6.14 -8.50 -7.50
CA THR A 69 7.42 -7.96 -7.93
C THR A 69 7.23 -6.71 -8.77
N ALA A 70 6.32 -6.75 -9.75
CA ALA A 70 5.99 -5.62 -10.60
C ALA A 70 5.42 -4.42 -9.80
N PHE A 71 4.57 -4.70 -8.81
CA PHE A 71 4.03 -3.68 -7.91
C PHE A 71 5.14 -2.95 -7.15
N TRP A 72 6.05 -3.68 -6.49
CA TRP A 72 7.15 -3.07 -5.72
C TRP A 72 8.12 -2.29 -6.60
N ILE A 73 8.45 -2.79 -7.80
CA ILE A 73 9.28 -2.04 -8.75
C ILE A 73 8.64 -0.70 -9.09
N ARG A 74 7.34 -0.67 -9.40
CA ARG A 74 6.62 0.56 -9.71
C ARG A 74 6.56 1.51 -8.51
N LEU A 75 6.30 0.99 -7.32
CA LEU A 75 6.20 1.79 -6.10
C LEU A 75 7.53 2.45 -5.73
N VAL A 76 8.63 1.70 -5.77
CA VAL A 76 9.97 2.24 -5.47
C VAL A 76 10.41 3.28 -6.48
N ASN A 77 10.19 3.02 -7.78
CA ASN A 77 10.50 3.99 -8.83
C ASN A 77 9.74 5.31 -8.64
N GLN A 78 8.47 5.24 -8.27
CA GLN A 78 7.63 6.42 -8.04
C GLN A 78 7.98 7.27 -6.82
N ILE A 79 8.79 6.76 -5.90
CA ILE A 79 9.24 7.48 -4.69
C ILE A 79 10.67 8.03 -4.87
N SER A 80 11.38 7.54 -5.88
CA SER A 80 12.76 7.93 -6.18
C SER A 80 12.85 9.11 -7.17
N GLU A 81 11.75 9.44 -7.85
CA GLU A 81 11.55 10.62 -8.72
C GLU A 81 10.98 11.82 -7.95
#